data_AF-A0AA92ER95-F1
#
_entry.id   AF-A0AA92ER95-F1
#
_cell.length_a   1.000
_cell.length_b   1.000
_cell.length_c   1.000
_cell.angle_alpha   90.00
_cell.angle_beta   90.00
_cell.angle_gamma   90.00
#
_symmetry.space_group_name_H-M   'P 1'
#
loop_
_entity.id
_entity.type
_entity.pdbx_description
1 polymer ?
#
loop_
_entity_poly.entity_id
_entity_poly.type
_entity_poly.pdbx_seq_one_letter_code
_entity_poly.pdbx_strand_id
1 'polypeptide(L)'
;MNNRYFVVIAAVFILSACTTGKLFYIDRAGNRTLGCEVEFVGMPSVDKFAVEYALSHCAKRAVEAGHRLEQEQKYLLERDTSIPPAPCGKAWDHELAEDEFEGGNLSKKEYGYIVAHIDMGLAVVNECSSGN
;
A
#
# COMPACT_ATOMS: atom_id res chain seq x y z
N MET A 1 16.12 -5.45 -38.62
CA MET A 1 14.89 -5.02 -37.94
C MET A 1 14.74 -3.52 -38.13
N ASN A 2 13.68 -3.08 -38.82
CA ASN A 2 13.51 -1.67 -39.22
C ASN A 2 13.48 -0.73 -38.01
N ASN A 3 14.28 0.34 -38.10
CA ASN A 3 14.40 1.42 -37.10
C ASN A 3 13.03 2.00 -36.66
N ARG A 4 12.02 1.96 -37.55
CA ARG A 4 10.63 2.37 -37.25
C ARG A 4 9.94 1.53 -36.15
N TYR A 5 10.23 0.23 -36.04
CA TYR A 5 9.64 -0.60 -34.97
C TYR A 5 10.37 -0.41 -33.64
N PHE A 6 11.66 -0.08 -33.68
CA PHE A 6 12.46 0.19 -32.49
C PHE A 6 11.97 1.44 -31.74
N VAL A 7 11.58 2.49 -32.47
CA VAL A 7 10.99 3.71 -31.91
C VAL A 7 9.63 3.45 -31.27
N VAL A 8 8.80 2.59 -31.88
CA VAL A 8 7.49 2.22 -31.33
C VAL A 8 7.63 1.38 -30.06
N ILE A 9 8.56 0.41 -30.04
CA ILE A 9 8.84 -0.40 -28.85
C ILE A 9 9.41 0.46 -27.71
N ALA A 10 10.30 1.41 -28.02
CA ALA A 10 10.84 2.34 -27.03
C ALA A 10 9.78 3.29 -26.46
N ALA A 11 8.82 3.74 -27.28
CA ALA A 11 7.74 4.62 -26.83
C ALA A 11 6.75 3.93 -25.85
N VAL A 12 6.57 2.61 -25.94
CA VAL A 12 5.69 1.84 -25.04
C VAL A 12 6.26 1.77 -23.61
N PHE A 13 7.58 1.89 -23.43
CA PHE A 13 8.21 1.88 -22.10
C PHE A 13 8.10 3.20 -21.34
N ILE A 14 7.57 4.27 -21.95
CA ILE A 14 7.39 5.59 -21.28
C ILE A 14 6.03 5.69 -20.59
N LEU A 15 5.19 4.65 -20.66
CA LEU A 15 3.97 4.58 -19.84
C LEU A 15 4.39 4.45 -18.37
N SER A 16 4.17 5.52 -17.60
CA SER A 16 4.37 5.54 -16.15
C SER A 16 3.66 4.35 -15.52
N ALA A 17 4.42 3.46 -14.87
CA ALA A 17 3.87 2.29 -14.22
C ALA A 17 3.26 2.70 -12.86
N CYS A 18 2.02 3.19 -12.90
CA CYS A 18 1.22 3.38 -11.68
C CYS A 18 0.77 2.00 -11.17
N THR A 19 0.84 1.77 -9.87
CA THR A 19 0.23 0.58 -9.25
C THR A 19 -1.07 0.99 -8.58
N THR A 20 -2.19 0.50 -9.11
CA THR A 20 -3.53 0.88 -8.66
C THR A 20 -4.27 -0.31 -8.05
N GLY A 21 -5.20 -0.04 -7.14
CA GLY A 21 -6.10 -1.06 -6.60
C GLY A 21 -7.48 -0.48 -6.26
N LYS A 22 -8.51 -1.33 -6.33
CA LYS A 22 -9.88 -0.96 -5.94
C LYS A 22 -10.45 -2.02 -5.01
N LEU A 23 -11.18 -1.58 -3.99
CA LEU A 23 -12.04 -2.43 -3.18
C LEU A 23 -13.50 -2.10 -3.48
N PHE A 24 -14.29 -3.12 -3.77
CA PHE A 24 -15.75 -3.02 -3.79
C PHE A 24 -16.34 -3.84 -2.65
N TYR A 25 -17.39 -3.32 -2.01
CA TYR A 25 -18.17 -4.05 -1.01
C TYR A 25 -19.64 -4.09 -1.40
N ILE A 26 -20.36 -5.03 -0.81
CA ILE A 26 -21.82 -5.13 -0.85
C ILE A 26 -22.37 -4.48 0.41
N ASP A 27 -23.14 -3.41 0.24
CA ASP A 27 -23.74 -2.67 1.33
C ASP A 27 -24.88 -3.45 2.01
N ARG A 28 -25.49 -2.86 3.04
CA ARG A 28 -26.60 -3.50 3.77
C ARG A 28 -27.90 -3.62 2.95
N ALA A 29 -28.03 -2.84 1.88
CA ALA A 29 -29.15 -2.91 0.94
C ALA A 29 -28.90 -3.89 -0.21
N GLY A 30 -27.70 -4.49 -0.29
CA GLY A 30 -27.31 -5.42 -1.35
C GLY A 30 -26.66 -4.75 -2.57
N ASN A 31 -26.37 -3.45 -2.53
CA ASN A 31 -25.73 -2.76 -3.65
C ASN A 31 -24.21 -2.94 -3.62
N ARG A 32 -23.63 -3.13 -4.81
CA ARG A 32 -22.18 -3.10 -5.00
C ARG A 32 -21.69 -1.66 -5.05
N THR A 33 -20.86 -1.28 -4.08
CA THR A 33 -20.36 0.08 -3.89
C THR A 33 -18.83 0.09 -3.94
N LEU A 34 -18.25 1.10 -4.60
CA LEU A 34 -16.81 1.34 -4.54
C LEU A 34 -16.46 1.83 -3.13
N GLY A 35 -15.67 1.04 -2.39
CA GLY A 35 -15.25 1.39 -1.03
C GLY A 35 -14.00 2.25 -1.01
N CYS A 36 -12.98 1.87 -1.77
CA CYS A 36 -11.78 2.66 -1.94
C CYS A 36 -11.12 2.37 -3.29
N GLU A 37 -10.40 3.37 -3.77
CA GLU A 37 -9.51 3.31 -4.91
C GLU A 37 -8.21 3.97 -4.48
N VAL A 38 -7.09 3.30 -4.76
CA VAL A 38 -5.76 3.76 -4.36
C VAL A 38 -4.82 3.66 -5.56
N GLU A 39 -3.87 4.58 -5.61
CA GLU A 39 -2.84 4.66 -6.63
C GLU A 39 -1.53 5.05 -5.96
N PHE A 40 -0.47 4.30 -6.27
CA PHE A 40 0.88 4.59 -5.84
C PHE A 40 1.78 4.66 -7.07
N VAL A 41 2.69 5.63 -7.06
CA VAL A 41 3.63 5.89 -8.16
C VAL A 41 5.04 5.94 -7.58
N GLY A 42 5.81 4.88 -7.83
CA GLY A 42 7.19 4.82 -7.40
C GLY A 42 7.87 3.60 -7.98
N MET A 43 8.16 2.62 -7.13
CA MET A 43 8.79 1.37 -7.54
C MET A 43 7.70 0.28 -7.59
N PRO A 44 7.31 -0.25 -8.77
CA PRO A 44 6.21 -1.22 -8.85
C PRO A 44 6.37 -2.47 -7.97
N SER A 45 7.62 -2.87 -7.69
CA SER A 45 7.91 -4.00 -6.80
C SER A 45 7.67 -3.72 -5.31
N VAL A 46 7.55 -2.45 -4.92
CA VAL A 46 7.19 -1.94 -3.59
C VAL A 46 5.72 -1.52 -3.58
N ASP A 47 5.28 -0.75 -4.59
CA ASP A 47 3.94 -0.17 -4.68
C ASP A 47 2.82 -1.23 -4.62
N LYS A 48 3.07 -2.44 -5.11
CA LYS A 48 2.12 -3.56 -4.99
C LYS A 48 1.76 -3.88 -3.53
N PHE A 49 2.72 -3.69 -2.60
CA PHE A 49 2.51 -3.89 -1.18
C PHE A 49 1.81 -2.69 -0.56
N ALA A 50 2.10 -1.47 -1.00
CA ALA A 50 1.36 -0.26 -0.59
C ALA A 50 -0.14 -0.38 -0.94
N VAL A 51 -0.45 -0.82 -2.16
CA VAL A 51 -1.83 -1.13 -2.58
C VAL A 51 -2.45 -2.22 -1.70
N GLU A 52 -1.74 -3.33 -1.46
CA GLU A 52 -2.26 -4.42 -0.62
C GLU A 52 -2.58 -3.95 0.81
N TYR A 53 -1.70 -3.14 1.40
CA TYR A 53 -1.90 -2.56 2.73
C TYR A 53 -3.16 -1.70 2.79
N ALA A 54 -3.27 -0.72 1.88
CA ALA A 54 -4.39 0.21 1.87
C ALA A 54 -5.73 -0.50 1.61
N LEU A 55 -5.75 -1.46 0.67
CA LEU A 55 -6.94 -2.27 0.39
C LEU A 55 -7.30 -3.18 1.58
N SER A 56 -6.32 -3.73 2.31
CA SER A 56 -6.58 -4.52 3.52
C SER A 56 -7.21 -3.68 4.64
N HIS A 57 -6.68 -2.49 4.89
CA HIS A 57 -7.28 -1.56 5.87
C HIS A 57 -8.70 -1.16 5.47
N CYS A 58 -8.91 -0.85 4.19
CA CYS A 58 -10.23 -0.53 3.64
C CYS A 58 -11.22 -1.71 3.77
N ALA A 59 -10.77 -2.93 3.49
CA ALA A 59 -11.56 -4.15 3.63
C ALA A 59 -12.00 -4.39 5.09
N LYS A 60 -11.07 -4.25 6.04
CA LYS A 60 -11.35 -4.39 7.48
C LYS A 60 -12.39 -3.35 7.94
N ARG A 61 -12.22 -2.08 7.56
CA ARG A 61 -13.18 -1.00 7.88
C ARG A 61 -14.56 -1.23 7.26
N ALA A 62 -14.64 -1.74 6.04
CA ALA A 62 -15.92 -2.05 5.41
C ALA A 62 -16.68 -3.14 6.18
N VAL A 63 -15.98 -4.19 6.62
CA VAL A 63 -16.57 -5.27 7.43
C VAL A 63 -16.99 -4.76 8.82
N GLU A 64 -16.17 -3.93 9.47
CA GLU A 64 -16.52 -3.27 10.74
C GLU A 64 -17.80 -2.41 10.61
N ALA A 65 -18.01 -1.77 9.46
CA ALA A 65 -19.23 -1.01 9.15
C ALA A 65 -20.45 -1.90 8.82
N GLY A 66 -20.31 -3.23 8.88
CA GLY A 66 -21.37 -4.20 8.60
C GLY A 66 -21.60 -4.46 7.11
N HIS A 67 -20.64 -4.11 6.24
CA HIS A 67 -20.67 -4.45 4.82
C HIS A 67 -20.04 -5.83 4.58
N ARG A 68 -20.33 -6.40 3.41
CA ARG A 68 -19.78 -7.69 2.99
C ARG A 68 -18.81 -7.50 1.84
N LEU A 69 -17.73 -8.29 1.80
CA LEU A 69 -16.82 -8.31 0.68
C LEU A 69 -17.22 -9.38 -0.35
N GLU A 70 -16.88 -9.12 -1.62
CA GLU A 70 -16.92 -10.14 -2.67
C GLU A 70 -15.89 -11.24 -2.38
N GLN A 71 -16.14 -12.47 -2.88
CA GLN A 71 -15.36 -13.65 -2.47
C GLN A 71 -13.87 -13.52 -2.80
N GLU A 72 -13.57 -12.96 -3.97
CA GLU A 72 -12.24 -12.69 -4.49
C GLU A 72 -11.48 -11.59 -3.75
N GLN A 73 -12.16 -10.80 -2.90
CA GLN A 73 -11.55 -9.74 -2.09
C GLN A 73 -11.38 -10.13 -0.62
N LYS A 74 -11.94 -11.28 -0.19
CA LYS A 74 -11.87 -11.73 1.21
C LYS A 74 -10.45 -11.97 1.72
N TYR A 75 -9.51 -12.32 0.84
CA TYR A 75 -8.10 -12.52 1.22
C TYR A 75 -7.48 -11.26 1.86
N LEU A 76 -8.02 -10.06 1.57
CA LEU A 76 -7.57 -8.80 2.15
C LEU A 76 -7.79 -8.74 3.67
N LEU A 77 -8.75 -9.49 4.20
CA LEU A 77 -8.98 -9.60 5.65
C LEU A 77 -7.91 -10.43 6.35
N GLU A 78 -7.28 -11.35 5.61
CA GLU A 78 -6.27 -12.28 6.12
C GLU A 78 -4.85 -11.71 6.02
N ARG A 79 -4.67 -10.56 5.35
CA ARG A 79 -3.37 -9.90 5.26
C ARG A 79 -2.95 -9.38 6.63
N ASP A 80 -1.80 -9.88 7.08
CA ASP A 80 -1.04 -9.31 8.17
C ASP A 80 -0.47 -7.96 7.71
N THR A 81 -1.06 -6.90 8.24
CA THR A 81 -0.73 -5.49 7.99
C THR A 81 0.14 -4.91 9.11
N SER A 82 0.86 -5.75 9.86
CA SER A 82 1.89 -5.25 10.77
C SER A 82 3.03 -4.58 10.00
N ILE A 83 3.56 -3.51 10.58
CA ILE A 83 4.77 -2.82 10.12
C ILE A 83 5.77 -2.80 11.28
N PRO A 84 7.08 -2.78 11.01
CA PRO A 84 8.06 -2.58 12.07
C PRO A 84 7.85 -1.19 12.70
N PRO A 85 8.09 -1.05 14.01
CA PRO A 85 7.99 0.25 14.66
C PRO A 85 9.03 1.20 14.08
N ALA A 86 8.68 2.48 13.98
CA ALA A 86 9.65 3.52 13.65
C ALA A 86 10.80 3.54 14.67
N PRO A 87 11.98 4.04 14.31
CA PRO A 87 13.05 4.30 15.27
C PRO A 87 12.55 5.08 16.48
N CYS A 88 13.18 4.82 17.61
CA CYS A 88 12.73 5.34 18.90
C CYS A 88 12.56 6.87 18.91
N GLY A 89 11.42 7.36 19.39
CA GLY A 89 11.12 8.80 19.45
C GLY A 89 10.82 9.44 18.10
N LYS A 90 10.68 8.65 17.02
CA LYS A 90 10.30 9.11 15.70
C LYS A 90 8.97 8.51 15.27
N ALA A 91 8.25 9.22 14.41
CA ALA A 91 7.22 8.63 13.56
C ALA A 91 7.85 8.21 12.23
N TRP A 92 7.22 7.28 11.52
CA TRP A 92 7.57 7.07 10.13
C TRP A 92 7.21 8.30 9.31
N ASP A 93 8.16 8.78 8.52
CA ASP A 93 7.94 9.69 7.41
C ASP A 93 8.60 9.08 6.15
N HIS A 94 8.37 9.68 4.98
CA HIS A 94 8.85 9.11 3.72
C HIS A 94 10.38 9.08 3.64
N GLU A 95 11.05 10.12 4.14
CA GLU A 95 12.51 10.23 4.11
C GLU A 95 13.15 9.13 4.96
N LEU A 96 12.67 8.95 6.19
CA LEU A 96 13.15 7.91 7.10
C LEU A 96 12.87 6.50 6.56
N ALA A 97 11.69 6.28 5.98
CA ALA A 97 11.34 4.99 5.41
C ALA A 97 12.20 4.64 4.18
N GLU A 98 12.50 5.64 3.35
CA GLU A 98 13.39 5.49 2.19
C GLU A 98 14.82 5.18 2.63
N ASP A 99 15.38 5.94 3.57
CA ASP A 99 16.72 5.74 4.13
C ASP A 99 16.89 4.31 4.71
N GLU A 100 15.92 3.84 5.50
CA GLU A 100 15.94 2.51 6.10
C GLU A 100 15.79 1.39 5.05
N PHE A 101 15.07 1.65 3.95
CA PHE A 101 14.95 0.72 2.83
C PHE A 101 16.24 0.64 2.01
N GLU A 102 16.84 1.78 1.66
CA GLU A 102 18.11 1.84 0.94
C GLU A 102 19.26 1.26 1.77
N GLY A 103 19.22 1.46 3.09
CA GLY A 103 20.14 0.86 4.05
C GLY A 103 19.99 -0.66 4.22
N GLY A 104 18.93 -1.26 3.64
CA GLY A 104 18.66 -2.69 3.71
C GLY A 104 18.01 -3.17 5.01
N ASN A 105 17.52 -2.24 5.85
CA ASN A 105 16.84 -2.54 7.11
C ASN A 105 15.35 -2.86 6.92
N LEU A 106 14.78 -2.47 5.77
CA LEU A 106 13.41 -2.80 5.38
C LEU A 106 13.39 -3.71 4.15
N SER A 107 12.52 -4.72 4.17
CA SER A 107 12.13 -5.42 2.97
C SER A 107 11.22 -4.54 2.09
N LYS A 108 11.05 -4.91 0.82
CA LYS A 108 10.10 -4.24 -0.09
C LYS A 108 8.67 -4.23 0.43
N LYS A 109 8.27 -5.28 1.16
CA LYS A 109 6.94 -5.39 1.76
C LYS A 109 6.79 -4.38 2.90
N GLU A 110 7.74 -4.37 3.82
CA GLU A 110 7.71 -3.45 4.97
C GLU A 110 7.75 -1.99 4.50
N TYR A 111 8.66 -1.67 3.57
CA TYR A 111 8.74 -0.33 3.00
C TYR A 111 7.42 0.09 2.33
N GLY A 112 6.84 -0.75 1.47
CA GLY A 112 5.57 -0.45 0.81
C GLY A 112 4.41 -0.28 1.79
N TYR A 113 4.36 -1.08 2.86
CA TYR A 113 3.35 -0.95 3.90
C TYR A 113 3.54 0.34 4.71
N ILE A 114 4.77 0.71 5.05
CA ILE A 114 5.09 1.96 5.74
C ILE A 114 4.70 3.16 4.88
N VAL A 115 5.02 3.17 3.58
CA VAL A 115 4.60 4.24 2.65
C VAL A 115 3.09 4.42 2.67
N ALA A 116 2.32 3.34 2.50
CA ALA A 116 0.86 3.42 2.58
C ALA A 116 0.37 3.87 3.96
N HIS A 117 1.02 3.43 5.04
CA HIS A 117 0.68 3.83 6.40
C HIS A 117 0.86 5.35 6.63
N ILE A 118 1.93 5.93 6.07
CA ILE A 118 2.19 7.38 6.09
C ILE A 118 1.11 8.11 5.27
N ASP A 119 0.87 7.70 4.02
CA ASP A 119 -0.09 8.34 3.11
C ASP A 119 -1.53 8.29 3.63
N MET A 120 -1.86 7.25 4.40
CA MET A 120 -3.15 7.12 5.08
C MET A 120 -3.27 7.97 6.36
N GLY A 121 -2.21 8.68 6.76
CA GLY A 121 -2.18 9.51 7.96
C GLY A 121 -2.18 8.72 9.26
N LEU A 122 -1.67 7.49 9.24
CA LEU A 122 -1.67 6.58 10.40
C LEU A 122 -0.37 6.61 11.20
N ALA A 123 0.68 7.23 10.66
CA ALA A 123 1.99 7.30 11.30
C ALA A 123 1.94 8.07 12.63
N VAL A 124 2.45 7.45 13.68
CA VAL A 124 2.55 8.00 15.04
C VAL A 124 3.96 7.82 15.59
N VAL A 125 4.33 8.64 16.56
CA VAL A 125 5.63 8.54 17.23
C VAL A 125 5.73 7.20 17.96
N ASN A 126 6.84 6.49 17.73
CA ASN A 126 7.18 5.31 18.51
C ASN A 126 7.71 5.73 19.89
N GLU A 127 6.80 5.73 20.87
CA GLU A 127 7.13 5.99 22.27
C GLU A 127 7.90 4.81 22.87
N CYS A 128 9.17 5.02 23.22
CA CYS A 128 9.96 4.01 23.92
C CYS A 128 9.98 4.30 25.41
N SER A 129 9.69 3.27 26.21
CA SER A 129 9.99 3.30 27.62
C SER A 129 11.49 3.51 27.80
N SER A 130 11.89 4.65 28.37
CA SER A 130 13.23 4.81 28.92
C SER A 130 13.39 3.73 29.98
N GLY A 131 14.21 2.72 29.73
CA GLY A 131 14.52 1.70 30.72
C GLY A 131 15.14 2.38 31.95
N ASN A 132 14.54 2.13 33.13
CA ASN A 132 15.19 2.36 34.42
C ASN A 132 16.39 1.41 34.59
#